data_AF-A0A6A5X1W7-F1
#
_entry.id   AF-A0A6A5X1W7-F1
#
_cell.length_a   1.000
_cell.length_b   1.000
_cell.length_c   1.000
_cell.angle_alpha   90.00
_cell.angle_beta   90.00
_cell.angle_gamma   90.00
#
_symmetry.space_group_name_H-M   'P 1'
#
loop_
_entity.id
_entity.type
_entity.pdbx_description
1 polymer ?
#
loop_
_entity_poly.entity_id
_entity_poly.type
_entity_poly.pdbx_seq_one_letter_code
_entity_poly.pdbx_strand_id
1 'polypeptide(L)'
;MLGYGLDRVLFNAGVYRLQDPRSRVYNFDPYLEEIMPVQEFDFDALTAYKTSSQDESLLAITKEHGTKFTGSTSSMSGVLSQFHHLISGQRLLNHKMLSQTFVAPSNKFSKVSRAPTSIFLRRKNGVHAIDADKSFDSPNVMSWLGHSMEKLLTTTPEEFEKFRRSNAAEAPKEDGSARCFHYSKQGNFLIRSQLDAYDPRLPGAGIFDVKTRAVVSIRMNAEEYETGLGYQLRYDHGEWESYEREFYDMSRATMLKYSLQVRMGRMDGIFVAYHNIERMFGFQYLSLADMDRVLHGQTDPCLGDQEFKMSVHLFDEVLQRATERFPDNEIRLTFHVSGKTPSYMAIIAEPFTSEEVDNIQASKKDIFDEFKWKVVGGQPDESKMQSEWRDIQERVNEELISEEATEQGEDEEAITNDVNASNVEEQPKGEEPSATGAQMTEAPAQAEKPIMGWTLTVRNRVNGNTTDRPENLEPSDDWALEYFLQEIPEEGRGKVHANLQKSIMSIFGQDQAARDVDLRFYRQKIQKWTDAGRRWQEEQKEIDEKMGKQIYRPLGPGSEAASTPVSSQDK
;
A
#
# COMPACT_ATOMS: atom_id res chain seq x y z
N MET A 1 -20.48 -7.56 -0.77
CA MET A 1 -20.46 -8.39 0.46
C MET A 1 -19.38 -9.46 0.28
N LEU A 2 -18.79 -9.97 1.37
CA LEU A 2 -17.83 -11.06 1.26
C LEU A 2 -18.53 -12.40 0.95
N GLY A 3 -17.89 -13.25 0.14
CA GLY A 3 -18.31 -14.62 -0.16
C GLY A 3 -17.84 -15.65 0.89
N TYR A 4 -18.13 -16.93 0.64
CA TYR A 4 -17.54 -18.10 1.34
C TYR A 4 -17.68 -18.13 2.88
N GLY A 5 -18.60 -17.37 3.45
CA GLY A 5 -18.75 -17.23 4.92
C GLY A 5 -17.62 -16.45 5.59
N LEU A 6 -16.85 -15.67 4.82
CA LEU A 6 -15.76 -14.82 5.31
C LEU A 6 -16.25 -13.66 6.17
N ASP A 7 -17.54 -13.35 6.15
CA ASP A 7 -18.18 -12.34 7.00
C ASP A 7 -17.92 -12.58 8.49
N ARG A 8 -17.70 -13.84 8.90
CA ARG A 8 -17.33 -14.18 10.28
C ARG A 8 -16.02 -13.55 10.75
N VAL A 9 -15.09 -13.26 9.85
CA VAL A 9 -13.81 -12.62 10.18
C VAL A 9 -14.03 -11.19 10.66
N LEU A 10 -15.09 -10.51 10.20
CA LEU A 10 -15.40 -9.12 10.54
C LEU A 10 -15.77 -8.94 12.03
N PHE A 11 -16.32 -9.98 12.66
CA PHE A 11 -16.91 -9.88 14.00
C PHE A 11 -16.10 -10.56 15.09
N ASN A 12 -14.95 -11.13 14.75
CA ASN A 12 -14.12 -11.82 15.70
C ASN A 12 -12.67 -11.37 15.62
N ALA A 13 -12.11 -11.00 16.77
CA ALA A 13 -10.73 -10.55 16.85
C ALA A 13 -9.74 -11.69 16.56
N GLY A 14 -8.64 -11.33 15.89
CA GLY A 14 -7.53 -12.23 15.60
C GLY A 14 -7.55 -12.81 14.19
N VAL A 15 -6.67 -13.77 13.96
CA VAL A 15 -6.47 -14.40 12.66
C VAL A 15 -7.36 -15.63 12.51
N TYR A 16 -8.00 -15.73 11.36
CA TYR A 16 -8.84 -16.83 10.94
C TYR A 16 -8.14 -17.64 9.85
N ARG A 17 -7.55 -18.77 10.24
CA ARG A 17 -6.90 -19.68 9.29
C ARG A 17 -7.94 -20.29 8.36
N LEU A 18 -7.58 -20.48 7.09
CA LEU A 18 -8.43 -21.18 6.13
C LEU A 18 -8.70 -22.62 6.57
N GLN A 19 -7.68 -23.32 7.06
CA GLN A 19 -7.73 -24.68 7.59
C GLN A 19 -7.07 -24.74 8.97
N ASP A 20 -7.71 -25.40 9.93
CA ASP A 20 -7.10 -25.67 11.23
C ASP A 20 -6.00 -26.75 11.06
N PRO A 21 -4.72 -26.45 11.37
CA PRO A 21 -3.62 -27.38 11.12
C PRO A 21 -3.70 -28.65 11.97
N ARG A 22 -4.38 -28.61 13.12
CA ARG A 22 -4.48 -29.74 14.06
C ARG A 22 -5.56 -30.73 13.63
N SER A 23 -6.76 -30.24 13.33
CA SER A 23 -7.90 -31.10 12.96
C SER A 23 -8.04 -31.32 11.46
N ARG A 24 -7.36 -30.51 10.64
CA ARG A 24 -7.47 -30.48 9.17
C ARG A 24 -8.84 -30.04 8.65
N VAL A 25 -9.70 -29.54 9.54
CA VAL A 25 -11.02 -29.01 9.20
C VAL A 25 -10.86 -27.59 8.67
N TYR A 26 -11.47 -27.31 7.52
CA TYR A 26 -11.51 -25.99 6.92
C TYR A 26 -12.53 -25.10 7.64
N ASN A 27 -12.12 -23.88 7.99
CA ASN A 27 -13.02 -22.89 8.59
C ASN A 27 -13.90 -22.19 7.54
N PHE A 28 -13.43 -22.14 6.30
CA PHE A 28 -14.13 -21.55 5.15
C PHE A 28 -14.14 -22.53 3.97
N ASP A 29 -14.70 -22.12 2.83
CA ASP A 29 -14.74 -22.95 1.64
C ASP A 29 -13.32 -23.36 1.18
N PRO A 30 -13.01 -24.66 1.03
CA PRO A 30 -11.72 -25.12 0.53
C PRO A 30 -11.39 -24.65 -0.89
N TYR A 31 -12.37 -24.15 -1.65
CA TYR A 31 -12.12 -23.50 -2.94
C TYR A 31 -11.14 -22.33 -2.84
N LEU A 32 -11.15 -21.60 -1.72
CA LEU A 32 -10.24 -20.47 -1.48
C LEU A 32 -8.77 -20.88 -1.36
N GLU A 33 -8.48 -22.17 -1.14
CA GLU A 33 -7.13 -22.63 -0.83
C GLU A 33 -6.17 -22.42 -1.98
N GLU A 34 -6.55 -22.76 -3.20
CA GLU A 34 -5.72 -22.64 -4.39
C GLU A 34 -6.06 -21.36 -5.13
N ILE A 35 -5.08 -20.46 -5.24
CA ILE A 35 -5.27 -19.17 -5.90
C ILE A 35 -5.13 -19.38 -7.41
N MET A 36 -6.09 -18.85 -8.18
CA MET A 36 -6.03 -18.90 -9.64
C MET A 36 -4.74 -18.21 -10.13
N PRO A 37 -3.91 -18.91 -10.93
CA PRO A 37 -2.71 -18.30 -11.49
C PRO A 37 -3.04 -17.08 -12.35
N VAL A 38 -2.16 -16.08 -12.35
CA VAL A 38 -2.33 -14.85 -13.15
C VAL A 38 -2.49 -15.13 -14.65
N GLN A 39 -1.92 -16.23 -15.15
CA GLN A 39 -2.03 -16.65 -16.55
C GLN A 39 -3.42 -17.18 -16.91
N GLU A 40 -4.19 -17.64 -15.92
CA GLU A 40 -5.53 -18.20 -16.12
C GLU A 40 -6.62 -17.15 -15.91
N PHE A 41 -6.34 -16.06 -15.18
CA PHE A 41 -7.34 -15.03 -14.94
C PHE A 41 -7.47 -14.07 -16.14
N ASP A 42 -8.70 -13.81 -16.56
CA ASP A 42 -9.01 -12.89 -17.64
C ASP A 42 -9.17 -11.45 -17.13
N PHE A 43 -8.05 -10.74 -16.97
CA PHE A 43 -8.10 -9.35 -16.53
C PHE A 43 -8.67 -8.41 -17.60
N ASP A 44 -8.74 -8.81 -18.89
CA ASP A 44 -9.38 -8.03 -19.96
C ASP A 44 -10.87 -7.79 -19.67
N ALA A 45 -11.50 -8.67 -18.89
CA ALA A 45 -12.91 -8.59 -18.52
C ALA A 45 -13.22 -7.55 -17.43
N LEU A 46 -12.18 -7.01 -16.77
CA LEU A 46 -12.33 -6.10 -15.63
C LEU A 46 -12.47 -4.65 -16.09
N THR A 47 -13.26 -3.86 -15.36
CA THR A 47 -13.46 -2.44 -15.71
C THR A 47 -12.15 -1.64 -15.66
N ALA A 48 -11.86 -0.84 -16.68
CA ALA A 48 -10.71 0.08 -16.69
C ALA A 48 -10.66 0.97 -15.43
N TYR A 49 -9.46 1.13 -14.85
CA TYR A 49 -9.21 2.18 -13.87
C TYR A 49 -9.29 3.57 -14.48
N LYS A 50 -9.54 4.56 -13.62
CA LYS A 50 -9.50 5.96 -14.03
C LYS A 50 -8.71 6.74 -13.00
N THR A 51 -7.58 7.30 -13.40
CA THR A 51 -6.87 8.31 -12.58
C THR A 51 -7.77 9.51 -12.31
N SER A 52 -7.46 10.28 -11.27
CA SER A 52 -8.28 11.43 -10.87
C SER A 52 -8.42 12.45 -11.99
N SER A 53 -7.37 12.62 -12.80
CA SER A 53 -7.37 13.56 -13.92
C SER A 53 -8.12 13.07 -15.17
N GLN A 54 -8.42 11.78 -15.26
CA GLN A 54 -9.18 11.15 -16.36
C GLN A 54 -10.63 10.83 -15.97
N ASP A 55 -10.99 10.92 -14.69
CA ASP A 55 -12.36 10.69 -14.22
C ASP A 55 -13.24 11.93 -14.43
N GLU A 56 -13.94 11.95 -15.55
CA GLU A 56 -14.88 13.03 -15.90
C GLU A 56 -16.01 13.21 -14.88
N SER A 57 -16.46 12.13 -14.23
CA SER A 57 -17.53 12.20 -13.22
C SER A 57 -17.00 12.87 -11.95
N LEU A 58 -15.81 12.49 -11.48
CA LEU A 58 -15.14 13.14 -10.37
C LEU A 58 -14.91 14.62 -10.64
N LEU A 59 -14.41 14.98 -11.83
CA LEU A 59 -14.21 16.38 -12.23
C LEU A 59 -15.51 17.17 -12.27
N ALA A 60 -16.61 16.57 -12.74
CA ALA A 60 -17.92 17.20 -12.77
C ALA A 60 -18.45 17.49 -11.35
N ILE A 61 -18.42 16.49 -10.47
CA ILE A 61 -18.83 16.63 -9.05
C ILE A 61 -17.96 17.69 -8.35
N THR A 62 -16.65 17.73 -8.65
CA THR A 62 -15.72 18.73 -8.09
C THR A 62 -16.14 20.15 -8.44
N LYS A 63 -16.53 20.38 -9.70
CA LYS A 63 -17.03 21.69 -10.17
C LYS A 63 -18.38 22.03 -9.55
N GLU A 64 -19.29 21.06 -9.48
CA GLU A 64 -20.62 21.25 -8.89
C GLU A 64 -20.53 21.72 -7.44
N HIS A 65 -19.62 21.14 -6.66
CA HIS A 65 -19.42 21.50 -5.25
C HIS A 65 -18.46 22.66 -5.00
N GLY A 66 -17.94 23.29 -6.07
CA GLY A 66 -17.08 24.48 -6.01
C GLY A 66 -15.72 24.25 -5.33
N THR A 67 -15.22 23.02 -5.33
CA THR A 67 -13.90 22.67 -4.78
C THR A 67 -12.80 22.85 -5.82
N LYS A 68 -11.58 23.22 -5.39
CA LYS A 68 -10.46 23.49 -6.30
C LYS A 68 -9.63 22.26 -6.64
N PHE A 69 -9.52 21.32 -5.71
CA PHE A 69 -8.67 20.14 -5.80
C PHE A 69 -9.49 18.85 -5.77
N THR A 70 -9.03 17.85 -6.51
CA THR A 70 -9.61 16.51 -6.47
C THR A 70 -8.56 15.42 -6.54
N GLY A 71 -8.82 14.27 -5.94
CA GLY A 71 -7.89 13.15 -5.88
C GLY A 71 -8.58 11.85 -5.48
N SER A 72 -7.84 10.76 -5.53
CA SER A 72 -8.25 9.45 -5.03
C SER A 72 -7.61 9.18 -3.66
N THR A 73 -8.16 8.24 -2.91
CA THR A 73 -7.56 7.76 -1.65
C THR A 73 -6.12 7.30 -1.85
N SER A 74 -5.84 6.59 -2.94
CA SER A 74 -4.52 6.16 -3.36
C SER A 74 -3.57 7.33 -3.64
N SER A 75 -3.97 8.29 -4.49
CA SER A 75 -3.10 9.39 -4.92
C SER A 75 -2.73 10.37 -3.81
N MET A 76 -3.58 10.48 -2.79
CA MET A 76 -3.36 11.39 -1.65
C MET A 76 -2.64 10.72 -0.47
N SER A 77 -2.77 9.40 -0.29
CA SER A 77 -2.27 8.69 0.90
C SER A 77 -0.77 8.88 1.16
N GLY A 78 0.08 8.82 0.12
CA GLY A 78 1.53 8.98 0.28
C GLY A 78 1.93 10.38 0.79
N VAL A 79 1.32 11.44 0.24
CA VAL A 79 1.57 12.81 0.67
C VAL A 79 1.04 13.04 2.09
N LEU A 80 -0.14 12.51 2.40
CA LEU A 80 -0.71 12.59 3.74
C LEU A 80 0.14 11.84 4.80
N SER A 81 0.84 10.76 4.42
CA SER A 81 1.84 10.14 5.30
C SER A 81 2.99 11.08 5.65
N GLN A 82 3.45 11.93 4.70
CA GLN A 82 4.46 12.95 5.01
C GLN A 82 3.92 13.96 6.03
N PHE A 83 2.66 14.39 5.90
CA PHE A 83 2.04 15.28 6.90
C PHE A 83 1.89 14.59 8.27
N HIS A 84 1.52 13.32 8.31
CA HIS A 84 1.53 12.52 9.55
C HIS A 84 2.91 12.54 10.21
N HIS A 85 3.98 12.23 9.46
CA HIS A 85 5.34 12.23 10.01
C HIS A 85 5.78 13.60 10.52
N LEU A 86 5.33 14.69 9.91
CA LEU A 86 5.61 16.05 10.37
C LEU A 86 4.83 16.38 11.66
N ILE A 87 3.51 16.25 11.63
CA ILE A 87 2.61 16.67 12.72
C ILE A 87 2.81 15.82 13.98
N SER A 88 2.98 14.51 13.79
CA SER A 88 3.26 13.57 14.89
C SER A 88 4.70 13.69 15.43
N GLY A 89 5.55 14.49 14.79
CA GLY A 89 6.97 14.59 15.13
C GLY A 89 7.71 13.27 14.96
N GLN A 90 7.38 12.48 13.94
CA GLN A 90 7.85 11.11 13.70
C GLN A 90 7.50 10.16 14.85
N ARG A 91 6.19 10.00 15.11
CA ARG A 91 5.72 9.06 16.14
C ARG A 91 6.21 7.63 15.86
N LEU A 92 6.62 6.96 16.93
CA LEU A 92 7.02 5.56 16.90
C LEU A 92 5.79 4.67 16.99
N LEU A 93 5.84 3.54 16.30
CA LEU A 93 4.80 2.53 16.27
C LEU A 93 4.65 1.85 17.64
N ASN A 94 3.41 1.61 18.04
CA ASN A 94 3.09 0.84 19.22
C ASN A 94 3.02 -0.65 18.85
N HIS A 95 4.02 -1.43 19.27
CA HIS A 95 4.10 -2.88 19.05
C HIS A 95 3.85 -3.70 20.31
N LYS A 96 3.20 -3.13 21.34
CA LYS A 96 2.90 -3.84 22.60
C LYS A 96 1.95 -5.04 22.46
N MET A 97 1.29 -5.17 21.31
CA MET A 97 0.41 -6.31 20.98
C MET A 97 1.16 -7.52 20.43
N LEU A 98 2.43 -7.37 20.03
CA LEU A 98 3.23 -8.51 19.58
C LEU A 98 3.54 -9.44 20.76
N SER A 99 3.67 -10.73 20.47
CA SER A 99 4.06 -11.74 21.44
C SER A 99 5.47 -11.50 21.95
N GLN A 100 5.75 -12.01 23.15
CA GLN A 100 7.11 -12.01 23.72
C GLN A 100 8.10 -12.86 22.91
N THR A 101 7.60 -13.72 22.00
CA THR A 101 8.44 -14.52 21.11
C THR A 101 8.95 -13.73 19.90
N PHE A 102 8.36 -12.57 19.63
CA PHE A 102 8.84 -11.64 18.62
C PHE A 102 9.96 -10.77 19.22
N VAL A 103 11.20 -11.22 19.07
CA VAL A 103 12.35 -10.62 19.75
C VAL A 103 12.74 -9.29 19.11
N ALA A 104 12.87 -8.25 19.93
CA ALA A 104 13.39 -6.93 19.57
C ALA A 104 12.76 -6.27 18.30
N PRO A 105 11.43 -6.11 18.24
CA PRO A 105 10.77 -5.41 17.14
C PRO A 105 11.23 -3.94 17.09
N SER A 106 11.60 -3.45 15.90
CA SER A 106 11.76 -2.01 15.70
C SER A 106 10.38 -1.35 15.76
N ASN A 107 10.30 -0.22 16.44
CA ASN A 107 9.11 0.63 16.49
C ASN A 107 9.14 1.75 15.45
N LYS A 108 10.05 1.68 14.48
CA LYS A 108 10.15 2.66 13.40
C LYS A 108 9.45 2.17 12.15
N PHE A 109 8.79 3.10 11.48
CA PHE A 109 8.38 2.95 10.09
C PHE A 109 9.56 2.51 9.20
N SER A 110 9.27 1.75 8.14
CA SER A 110 10.27 1.36 7.16
C SER A 110 10.99 2.59 6.57
N LYS A 111 12.18 2.40 5.99
CA LYS A 111 12.91 3.52 5.37
C LYS A 111 12.09 4.16 4.26
N VAL A 112 11.42 3.32 3.49
CA VAL A 112 10.73 3.76 2.30
C VAL A 112 9.39 4.44 2.61
N SER A 113 8.73 4.09 3.72
CA SER A 113 7.48 4.77 4.12
C SER A 113 7.76 6.22 4.54
N ARG A 114 9.01 6.52 4.88
CA ARG A 114 9.52 7.87 5.16
C ARG A 114 10.21 8.53 3.97
N ALA A 115 10.32 7.85 2.83
CA ALA A 115 10.96 8.39 1.64
C ALA A 115 10.19 9.61 1.09
N PRO A 116 10.84 10.51 0.32
CA PRO A 116 10.13 11.59 -0.36
C PRO A 116 8.99 11.05 -1.22
N THR A 117 7.87 11.77 -1.23
CA THR A 117 6.69 11.42 -2.04
C THR A 117 6.41 12.52 -3.05
N SER A 118 6.12 12.12 -4.29
CA SER A 118 5.81 13.04 -5.38
C SER A 118 4.40 12.81 -5.94
N ILE A 119 3.78 13.87 -6.43
CA ILE A 119 2.49 13.85 -7.13
C ILE A 119 2.54 14.79 -8.33
N PHE A 120 1.65 14.55 -9.29
CA PHE A 120 1.32 15.52 -10.34
C PHE A 120 -0.02 16.18 -10.05
N LEU A 121 -0.02 17.51 -10.09
CA LEU A 121 -1.20 18.33 -10.03
C LEU A 121 -1.60 18.73 -11.46
N ARG A 122 -2.56 18.01 -12.03
CA ARG A 122 -3.04 18.13 -13.40
C ARG A 122 -4.15 19.17 -13.47
N ARG A 123 -3.97 20.23 -14.25
CA ARG A 123 -5.00 21.25 -14.46
C ARG A 123 -6.06 20.75 -15.45
N LYS A 124 -7.33 20.72 -15.03
CA LYS A 124 -8.48 20.28 -15.83
C LYS A 124 -9.63 21.27 -15.72
N ASN A 125 -9.79 22.16 -16.70
CA ASN A 125 -10.94 23.06 -16.83
C ASN A 125 -11.31 23.83 -15.54
N GLY A 126 -10.32 24.42 -14.87
CA GLY A 126 -10.48 25.20 -13.64
C GLY A 126 -10.40 24.41 -12.33
N VAL A 127 -10.35 23.08 -12.40
CA VAL A 127 -10.08 22.17 -11.27
C VAL A 127 -8.67 21.61 -11.40
N HIS A 128 -8.05 21.21 -10.30
CA HIS A 128 -6.76 20.54 -10.28
C HIS A 128 -6.90 19.11 -9.74
N ALA A 129 -6.58 18.12 -10.56
CA ALA A 129 -6.61 16.71 -10.19
C ALA A 129 -5.24 16.25 -9.71
N ILE A 130 -5.22 15.43 -8.66
CA ILE A 130 -4.02 14.88 -8.04
C ILE A 130 -3.84 13.46 -8.51
N ASP A 131 -2.79 13.26 -9.30
CA ASP A 131 -2.35 11.95 -9.77
C ASP A 131 -1.05 11.57 -9.06
N ALA A 132 -0.90 10.28 -8.74
CA ALA A 132 0.34 9.77 -8.16
C ALA A 132 1.50 9.88 -9.17
N ASP A 133 2.70 10.17 -8.68
CA ASP A 133 3.90 10.14 -9.50
C ASP A 133 4.49 8.73 -9.55
N LYS A 134 4.34 8.08 -10.70
CA LYS A 134 4.70 6.68 -10.92
C LYS A 134 6.09 6.52 -11.53
N SER A 135 6.90 7.59 -11.55
CA SER A 135 8.23 7.62 -12.19
C SER A 135 9.17 6.51 -11.70
N PHE A 136 8.99 6.03 -10.47
CA PHE A 136 9.87 5.06 -9.83
C PHE A 136 9.24 3.68 -9.66
N ASP A 137 8.01 3.49 -10.11
CA ASP A 137 7.33 2.23 -9.93
C ASP A 137 7.94 1.14 -10.81
N SER A 138 7.94 -0.08 -10.30
CA SER A 138 8.42 -1.27 -10.99
C SER A 138 7.29 -2.30 -11.11
N PRO A 139 7.26 -3.07 -12.22
CA PRO A 139 6.32 -4.17 -12.35
C PRO A 139 6.43 -5.19 -11.21
N ASN A 140 5.29 -5.70 -10.74
CA ASN A 140 5.23 -6.80 -9.79
C ASN A 140 3.97 -7.66 -10.03
N VAL A 141 4.06 -8.97 -9.73
CA VAL A 141 2.96 -9.92 -9.95
C VAL A 141 1.77 -9.70 -9.00
N MET A 142 2.05 -9.18 -7.81
CA MET A 142 1.06 -8.91 -6.78
C MET A 142 0.06 -7.84 -7.25
N SER A 143 0.50 -6.93 -8.11
CA SER A 143 -0.35 -5.94 -8.78
C SER A 143 -1.36 -6.53 -9.75
N TRP A 144 -1.36 -7.82 -10.02
CA TRP A 144 -2.47 -8.46 -10.74
C TRP A 144 -3.30 -9.30 -9.80
N LEU A 145 -2.64 -10.01 -8.89
CA LEU A 145 -3.30 -10.89 -7.94
C LEU A 145 -4.22 -10.14 -6.97
N GLY A 146 -3.89 -8.92 -6.55
CA GLY A 146 -4.72 -8.14 -5.62
C GLY A 146 -6.18 -8.04 -6.09
N HIS A 147 -6.39 -7.68 -7.35
CA HIS A 147 -7.73 -7.52 -7.89
C HIS A 147 -8.42 -8.86 -8.23
N SER A 148 -7.66 -9.85 -8.72
CA SER A 148 -8.19 -11.21 -8.88
C SER A 148 -8.70 -11.74 -7.54
N MET A 149 -7.95 -11.51 -6.45
CA MET A 149 -8.35 -11.91 -5.11
C MET A 149 -9.48 -11.05 -4.53
N GLU A 150 -9.53 -9.74 -4.79
CA GLU A 150 -10.68 -8.90 -4.44
C GLU A 150 -11.97 -9.48 -5.05
N LYS A 151 -11.92 -9.83 -6.34
CA LYS A 151 -13.04 -10.47 -7.04
C LYS A 151 -13.34 -11.85 -6.47
N LEU A 152 -12.31 -12.66 -6.22
CA LEU A 152 -12.44 -13.98 -5.59
C LEU A 152 -13.22 -13.86 -4.29
N LEU A 153 -12.80 -12.98 -3.38
CA LEU A 153 -13.33 -12.85 -2.02
C LEU A 153 -14.73 -12.21 -1.96
N THR A 154 -15.20 -11.58 -3.02
CA THR A 154 -16.47 -10.85 -3.09
C THR A 154 -17.53 -11.48 -3.99
N THR A 155 -17.20 -12.59 -4.66
CA THR A 155 -18.12 -13.32 -5.55
C THR A 155 -18.26 -14.79 -5.16
N THR A 156 -19.22 -15.49 -5.76
CA THR A 156 -19.36 -16.96 -5.62
C THR A 156 -18.32 -17.71 -6.47
N PRO A 157 -17.98 -18.98 -6.15
CA PRO A 157 -17.09 -19.77 -7.00
C PRO A 157 -17.56 -19.82 -8.46
N GLU A 158 -18.85 -20.00 -8.69
CA GLU A 158 -19.43 -20.08 -10.04
C GLU A 158 -19.34 -18.75 -10.80
N GLU A 159 -19.36 -17.61 -10.11
CA GLU A 159 -19.17 -16.30 -10.73
C GLU A 159 -17.71 -16.01 -11.00
N PHE A 160 -16.82 -16.36 -10.08
CA PHE A 160 -15.39 -16.16 -10.22
C PHE A 160 -14.79 -17.01 -11.35
N GLU A 161 -15.23 -18.27 -11.49
CA GLU A 161 -14.79 -19.18 -12.56
C GLU A 161 -15.15 -18.71 -13.98
N LYS A 162 -16.06 -17.75 -14.13
CA LYS A 162 -16.34 -17.13 -15.42
C LYS A 162 -15.20 -16.26 -15.93
N PHE A 163 -14.29 -15.84 -15.05
CA PHE A 163 -13.10 -15.08 -15.40
C PHE A 163 -11.91 -15.97 -15.76
N ARG A 164 -12.06 -17.30 -15.75
CA ARG A 164 -10.98 -18.21 -16.15
C ARG A 164 -10.87 -18.27 -17.67
N ARG A 165 -9.69 -18.00 -18.23
CA ARG A 165 -9.38 -18.04 -19.67
C ARG A 165 -9.62 -19.41 -20.31
N SER A 166 -9.39 -20.49 -19.55
CA SER A 166 -9.66 -21.85 -20.02
C SER A 166 -11.15 -22.24 -20.02
N ASN A 167 -12.04 -21.37 -19.51
CA ASN A 167 -13.47 -21.57 -19.60
C ASN A 167 -13.97 -21.27 -21.03
N ALA A 168 -14.87 -22.10 -21.55
CA ALA A 168 -15.37 -21.97 -22.93
C ALA A 168 -16.35 -20.80 -23.11
N ALA A 169 -16.90 -20.28 -22.01
CA ALA A 169 -17.78 -19.12 -22.02
C ALA A 169 -16.96 -17.82 -21.96
N GLU A 170 -17.38 -16.80 -22.72
CA GLU A 170 -16.76 -15.47 -22.65
C GLU A 170 -16.97 -14.88 -21.26
N ALA A 171 -15.90 -14.31 -20.68
CA ALA A 171 -15.97 -13.68 -19.38
C ALA A 171 -16.98 -12.52 -19.39
N PRO A 172 -17.78 -12.36 -18.33
CA PRO A 172 -18.72 -11.26 -18.25
C PRO A 172 -17.94 -9.95 -18.21
N LYS A 173 -18.17 -9.08 -19.20
CA LYS A 173 -17.63 -7.72 -19.17
C LYS A 173 -18.35 -6.94 -18.08
N GLU A 174 -17.58 -6.44 -17.12
CA GLU A 174 -18.13 -5.49 -16.16
C GLU A 174 -18.52 -4.20 -16.87
N ASP A 175 -19.73 -3.71 -16.62
CA ASP A 175 -20.09 -2.36 -17.05
C ASP A 175 -19.47 -1.33 -16.09
N GLY A 176 -19.33 -0.09 -16.56
CA GLY A 176 -18.80 1.00 -15.73
C GLY A 176 -19.65 1.35 -14.50
N SER A 177 -20.85 0.76 -14.34
CA SER A 177 -21.71 0.91 -13.17
C SER A 177 -21.45 -0.12 -12.07
N ALA A 178 -20.62 -1.14 -12.35
CA ALA A 178 -20.24 -2.17 -11.40
C ALA A 178 -19.39 -1.62 -10.23
N ARG A 179 -18.69 -0.49 -10.41
CA ARG A 179 -17.90 0.13 -9.34
C ARG A 179 -18.70 1.16 -8.55
N CYS A 180 -18.76 0.94 -7.25
CA CYS A 180 -19.33 1.88 -6.29
C CYS A 180 -18.22 2.81 -5.78
N PHE A 181 -18.40 4.12 -5.98
CA PHE A 181 -17.50 5.13 -5.43
C PHE A 181 -18.19 5.91 -4.31
N HIS A 182 -17.42 6.25 -3.28
CA HIS A 182 -17.77 7.23 -2.28
C HIS A 182 -17.02 8.54 -2.54
N TYR A 183 -17.72 9.66 -2.50
CA TYR A 183 -17.13 10.99 -2.68
C TYR A 183 -17.20 11.76 -1.37
N SER A 184 -16.03 12.12 -0.83
CA SER A 184 -15.89 12.87 0.42
C SER A 184 -15.43 14.29 0.12
N LYS A 185 -16.12 15.30 0.67
CA LYS A 185 -15.67 16.70 0.63
C LYS A 185 -15.00 17.09 1.94
N GLN A 186 -13.78 17.60 1.88
CA GLN A 186 -13.05 18.14 3.03
C GLN A 186 -12.35 19.43 2.61
N GLY A 187 -12.82 20.58 3.13
CA GLY A 187 -12.30 21.89 2.73
C GLY A 187 -12.45 22.09 1.21
N ASN A 188 -11.31 22.36 0.56
CA ASN A 188 -11.22 22.59 -0.89
C ASN A 188 -10.97 21.31 -1.72
N PHE A 189 -11.02 20.14 -1.08
CA PHE A 189 -10.84 18.84 -1.73
C PHE A 189 -12.18 18.11 -1.93
N LEU A 190 -12.33 17.51 -3.11
CA LEU A 190 -13.23 16.39 -3.33
C LEU A 190 -12.41 15.10 -3.53
N ILE A 191 -12.62 14.12 -2.67
CA ILE A 191 -11.84 12.87 -2.62
C ILE A 191 -12.73 11.70 -3.05
N ARG A 192 -12.27 10.90 -4.02
CA ARG A 192 -12.92 9.65 -4.45
C ARG A 192 -12.31 8.47 -3.71
N SER A 193 -13.16 7.61 -3.15
CA SER A 193 -12.77 6.28 -2.65
C SER A 193 -13.54 5.20 -3.39
N GLN A 194 -12.84 4.18 -3.87
CA GLN A 194 -13.49 2.92 -4.28
C GLN A 194 -14.03 2.22 -3.03
N LEU A 195 -15.12 1.48 -3.19
CA LEU A 195 -15.73 0.68 -2.13
C LEU A 195 -15.65 -0.80 -2.51
N ASP A 196 -14.86 -1.57 -1.77
CA ASP A 196 -14.63 -2.97 -2.07
C ASP A 196 -15.74 -3.86 -1.47
N ALA A 197 -16.08 -3.61 -0.20
CA ALA A 197 -17.05 -4.42 0.51
C ALA A 197 -17.93 -3.62 1.48
N TYR A 198 -19.05 -4.26 1.82
CA TYR A 198 -20.08 -3.70 2.68
C TYR A 198 -20.70 -4.82 3.53
N ASP A 199 -20.88 -4.54 4.81
CA ASP A 199 -21.67 -5.32 5.75
C ASP A 199 -22.43 -4.39 6.71
N PRO A 200 -23.79 -4.42 6.72
CA PRO A 200 -24.60 -3.50 7.53
C PRO A 200 -24.45 -3.70 9.05
N ARG A 201 -23.83 -4.79 9.50
CA ARG A 201 -23.62 -5.09 10.92
C ARG A 201 -22.37 -4.40 11.47
N LEU A 202 -21.46 -3.93 10.61
CA LEU A 202 -20.30 -3.14 11.01
C LEU A 202 -20.72 -1.71 11.40
N PRO A 203 -19.96 -1.04 12.30
CA PRO A 203 -20.21 0.35 12.65
C PRO A 203 -20.20 1.32 11.45
N GLY A 204 -20.72 2.53 11.70
CA GLY A 204 -20.69 3.62 10.72
C GLY A 204 -21.50 3.32 9.47
N ALA A 205 -20.86 3.43 8.30
CA ALA A 205 -21.50 3.16 7.02
C ALA A 205 -21.51 1.66 6.65
N GLY A 206 -20.90 0.79 7.45
CA GLY A 206 -20.76 -0.64 7.16
C GLY A 206 -19.80 -0.96 6.01
N ILE A 207 -19.05 0.03 5.52
CA ILE A 207 -18.12 -0.11 4.38
C ILE A 207 -16.73 -0.45 4.92
N PHE A 208 -16.02 -1.35 4.24
CA PHE A 208 -14.63 -1.68 4.56
C PHE A 208 -13.86 -2.04 3.28
N ASP A 209 -12.55 -1.93 3.37
CA ASP A 209 -11.64 -2.21 2.26
C ASP A 209 -11.18 -3.68 2.26
N VAL A 210 -10.91 -4.25 1.09
CA VAL A 210 -10.38 -5.61 0.97
C VAL A 210 -8.93 -5.53 0.52
N LYS A 211 -8.02 -5.97 1.38
CA LYS A 211 -6.58 -6.04 1.14
C LYS A 211 -6.09 -7.47 1.11
N THR A 212 -5.02 -7.67 0.36
CA THR A 212 -4.30 -8.95 0.31
C THR A 212 -2.87 -8.71 0.75
N ARG A 213 -2.29 -9.66 1.47
CA ARG A 213 -0.94 -9.61 2.01
C ARG A 213 -0.17 -10.84 1.57
N ALA A 214 0.66 -10.69 0.54
CA ALA A 214 1.56 -11.76 0.09
C ALA A 214 2.67 -11.93 1.12
N VAL A 215 3.05 -13.15 1.53
CA VAL A 215 4.08 -13.39 2.57
C VAL A 215 5.45 -12.77 2.26
N VAL A 216 6.26 -12.58 3.30
CA VAL A 216 7.58 -11.93 3.23
C VAL A 216 8.50 -12.52 2.14
N SER A 217 8.42 -13.82 1.87
CA SER A 217 9.25 -14.44 0.82
C SER A 217 8.95 -13.92 -0.58
N ILE A 218 7.70 -13.55 -0.85
CA ILE A 218 7.26 -13.00 -2.12
C ILE A 218 7.65 -11.52 -2.20
N ARG A 219 7.38 -10.73 -1.16
CA ARG A 219 7.65 -9.28 -1.14
C ARG A 219 9.14 -8.95 -1.25
N MET A 220 9.99 -9.78 -0.65
CA MET A 220 11.45 -9.57 -0.63
C MET A 220 12.15 -10.03 -1.92
N ASN A 221 11.43 -10.71 -2.81
CA ASN A 221 11.93 -11.10 -4.12
C ASN A 221 10.81 -11.12 -5.19
N ALA A 222 10.12 -9.98 -5.37
CA ALA A 222 8.93 -9.90 -6.24
C ALA A 222 9.22 -10.17 -7.73
N GLU A 223 10.45 -9.94 -8.19
CA GLU A 223 10.86 -10.18 -9.59
C GLU A 223 11.13 -11.66 -9.88
N GLU A 224 11.59 -12.41 -8.88
CA GLU A 224 11.80 -13.87 -8.92
C GLU A 224 10.93 -14.56 -7.86
N TYR A 225 9.67 -14.15 -7.80
CA TYR A 225 8.72 -14.56 -6.77
C TYR A 225 8.52 -16.07 -6.70
N GLU A 226 8.76 -16.78 -7.82
CA GLU A 226 8.67 -18.24 -7.92
C GLU A 226 9.60 -18.93 -6.90
N THR A 227 10.74 -18.30 -6.57
CA THR A 227 11.69 -18.80 -5.57
C THR A 227 11.08 -18.83 -4.17
N GLY A 228 10.13 -17.94 -3.88
CA GLY A 228 9.51 -17.74 -2.57
C GLY A 228 8.21 -18.53 -2.31
N LEU A 229 7.67 -19.22 -3.32
CA LEU A 229 6.37 -19.92 -3.28
C LEU A 229 6.26 -20.97 -2.17
N GLY A 230 7.36 -21.63 -1.81
CA GLY A 230 7.36 -22.67 -0.77
C GLY A 230 7.06 -22.17 0.65
N TYR A 231 7.14 -20.87 0.93
CA TYR A 231 6.97 -20.32 2.27
C TYR A 231 5.51 -20.45 2.73
N GLN A 232 5.30 -20.86 3.98
CA GLN A 232 3.97 -21.14 4.55
C GLN A 232 3.72 -20.29 5.81
N LEU A 233 2.46 -19.97 6.11
CA LEU A 233 2.08 -19.42 7.42
C LEU A 233 1.59 -20.54 8.35
N ARG A 234 2.50 -21.08 9.15
CA ARG A 234 2.28 -22.25 10.02
C ARG A 234 1.88 -21.85 11.43
N TYR A 235 2.29 -20.67 11.89
CA TYR A 235 2.16 -20.24 13.29
C TYR A 235 1.36 -18.94 13.41
N ASP A 236 0.71 -18.71 14.56
CA ASP A 236 0.08 -17.42 14.83
C ASP A 236 1.13 -16.38 15.25
N HIS A 237 2.10 -16.82 16.06
CA HIS A 237 3.16 -16.00 16.64
C HIS A 237 4.56 -16.44 16.19
N GLY A 238 5.53 -15.52 16.20
CA GLY A 238 6.93 -15.76 15.87
C GLY A 238 7.48 -14.84 14.78
N GLU A 239 8.78 -14.90 14.53
CA GLU A 239 9.47 -14.05 13.53
C GLU A 239 9.35 -14.58 12.09
N TRP A 240 9.08 -15.88 11.94
CA TRP A 240 9.07 -16.60 10.66
C TRP A 240 7.85 -17.51 10.57
N GLU A 241 7.35 -17.67 9.35
CA GLU A 241 6.18 -18.50 9.00
C GLU A 241 4.97 -18.23 9.90
N SER A 242 4.78 -16.96 10.29
CA SER A 242 3.76 -16.55 11.24
C SER A 242 2.93 -15.37 10.75
N TYR A 243 1.66 -15.33 11.16
CA TYR A 243 0.81 -14.15 10.90
C TYR A 243 1.29 -12.92 11.66
N GLU A 244 1.86 -13.09 12.86
CA GLU A 244 2.46 -12.01 13.64
C GLU A 244 3.59 -11.30 12.89
N ARG A 245 4.39 -12.04 12.12
CA ARG A 245 5.41 -11.46 11.24
C ARG A 245 4.79 -10.59 10.16
N GLU A 246 3.77 -11.12 9.49
CA GLU A 246 3.12 -10.39 8.39
C GLU A 246 2.37 -9.15 8.90
N PHE A 247 1.80 -9.20 10.11
CA PHE A 247 1.23 -8.06 10.80
C PHE A 247 2.29 -7.00 11.17
N TYR A 248 3.44 -7.42 11.69
CA TYR A 248 4.54 -6.52 12.05
C TYR A 248 5.16 -5.81 10.84
N ASP A 249 5.38 -6.53 9.74
CA ASP A 249 5.89 -5.90 8.52
C ASP A 249 4.85 -4.91 7.96
N MET A 250 3.57 -5.30 7.96
CA MET A 250 2.45 -4.44 7.53
C MET A 250 2.33 -3.17 8.38
N SER A 251 2.51 -3.24 9.71
CA SER A 251 2.46 -2.07 10.58
C SER A 251 3.57 -1.05 10.27
N ARG A 252 4.75 -1.53 9.88
CA ARG A 252 5.91 -0.68 9.57
C ARG A 252 5.87 -0.06 8.18
N ALA A 253 5.20 -0.71 7.24
CA ALA A 253 5.21 -0.33 5.83
C ALA A 253 3.91 0.37 5.38
N THR A 254 2.76 -0.29 5.52
CA THR A 254 1.53 0.07 4.80
C THR A 254 0.38 0.53 5.69
N MET A 255 0.37 0.13 6.95
CA MET A 255 -0.75 0.37 7.86
C MET A 255 -1.13 1.86 7.98
N LEU A 256 -0.15 2.78 7.93
CA LEU A 256 -0.44 4.21 7.91
C LEU A 256 -1.28 4.62 6.69
N LYS A 257 -0.92 4.13 5.50
CA LYS A 257 -1.67 4.39 4.27
C LYS A 257 -3.06 3.76 4.32
N TYR A 258 -3.19 2.54 4.84
CA TYR A 258 -4.51 1.91 5.03
C TYR A 258 -5.39 2.72 5.98
N SER A 259 -4.84 3.22 7.11
CA SER A 259 -5.60 4.07 8.02
C SER A 259 -6.07 5.38 7.34
N LEU A 260 -5.25 5.95 6.45
CA LEU A 260 -5.59 7.16 5.70
C LEU A 260 -6.67 6.87 4.65
N GLN A 261 -6.58 5.74 3.93
CA GLN A 261 -7.61 5.31 2.98
C GLN A 261 -8.95 5.09 3.68
N VAL A 262 -8.95 4.37 4.82
CA VAL A 262 -10.15 4.14 5.65
C VAL A 262 -10.78 5.45 6.11
N ARG A 263 -9.97 6.42 6.56
CA ARG A 263 -10.46 7.77 6.94
C ARG A 263 -11.05 8.55 5.77
N MET A 264 -10.36 8.59 4.63
CA MET A 264 -10.83 9.30 3.44
C MET A 264 -12.11 8.68 2.86
N GLY A 265 -12.18 7.34 2.85
CA GLY A 265 -13.31 6.56 2.37
C GLY A 265 -14.45 6.40 3.38
N ARG A 266 -14.30 6.90 4.61
CA ARG A 266 -15.27 6.75 5.72
C ARG A 266 -15.63 5.28 5.99
N MET A 267 -14.62 4.43 5.92
CA MET A 267 -14.72 2.99 6.13
C MET A 267 -14.54 2.65 7.61
N ASP A 268 -14.97 1.46 8.02
CA ASP A 268 -14.80 0.95 9.38
C ASP A 268 -13.40 0.35 9.62
N GLY A 269 -12.82 -0.28 8.58
CA GLY A 269 -11.55 -0.98 8.68
C GLY A 269 -11.14 -1.62 7.35
N ILE A 270 -10.21 -2.57 7.44
CA ILE A 270 -9.72 -3.37 6.32
C ILE A 270 -9.86 -4.87 6.63
N PHE A 271 -10.22 -5.64 5.63
CA PHE A 271 -10.14 -7.09 5.62
C PHE A 271 -8.83 -7.51 4.94
N VAL A 272 -8.00 -8.31 5.59
CA VAL A 272 -6.69 -8.74 5.09
C VAL A 272 -6.71 -10.23 4.79
N ALA A 273 -6.40 -10.62 3.56
CA ALA A 273 -6.23 -12.00 3.12
C ALA A 273 -4.73 -12.34 2.97
N TYR A 274 -4.23 -13.31 3.73
CA TYR A 274 -2.81 -13.71 3.71
C TYR A 274 -2.56 -14.85 2.73
N HIS A 275 -1.55 -14.73 1.88
CA HIS A 275 -1.27 -15.72 0.83
C HIS A 275 0.21 -15.78 0.46
N ASN A 276 0.63 -16.84 -0.23
CA ASN A 276 1.95 -16.92 -0.91
C ASN A 276 1.78 -16.92 -2.43
N ILE A 277 0.71 -16.28 -2.92
CA ILE A 277 0.27 -16.20 -4.33
C ILE A 277 -0.19 -17.50 -4.99
N GLU A 278 0.25 -18.66 -4.51
CA GLU A 278 -0.24 -19.98 -4.94
C GLU A 278 -1.39 -20.46 -4.04
N ARG A 279 -1.32 -20.12 -2.75
CA ARG A 279 -2.20 -20.61 -1.70
C ARG A 279 -2.67 -19.50 -0.77
N MET A 280 -3.94 -19.55 -0.40
CA MET A 280 -4.52 -18.72 0.66
C MET A 280 -4.32 -19.38 2.03
N PHE A 281 -3.85 -18.61 3.02
CA PHE A 281 -3.56 -19.13 4.36
C PHE A 281 -4.67 -18.82 5.36
N GLY A 282 -5.22 -17.61 5.31
CA GLY A 282 -6.17 -17.13 6.30
C GLY A 282 -6.44 -15.64 6.18
N PHE A 283 -7.23 -15.14 7.12
CA PHE A 283 -7.84 -13.82 7.04
C PHE A 283 -7.78 -13.10 8.38
N GLN A 284 -7.76 -11.77 8.36
CA GLN A 284 -7.86 -10.93 9.55
C GLN A 284 -8.66 -9.67 9.23
N TYR A 285 -9.52 -9.24 10.15
CA TYR A 285 -10.12 -7.91 10.08
C TYR A 285 -9.37 -6.97 11.02
N LEU A 286 -9.03 -5.78 10.52
CA LEU A 286 -8.41 -4.70 11.29
C LEU A 286 -9.29 -3.47 11.21
N SER A 287 -9.90 -3.10 12.33
CA SER A 287 -10.68 -1.87 12.44
C SER A 287 -9.78 -0.63 12.40
N LEU A 288 -10.37 0.54 12.18
CA LEU A 288 -9.66 1.82 12.34
C LEU A 288 -9.03 1.96 13.73
N ALA A 289 -9.74 1.49 14.77
CA ALA A 289 -9.25 1.50 16.15
C ALA A 289 -8.03 0.59 16.36
N ASP A 290 -7.96 -0.56 15.67
CA ASP A 290 -6.80 -1.45 15.71
C ASP A 290 -5.58 -0.80 15.05
N MET A 291 -5.79 -0.12 13.92
CA MET A 291 -4.74 0.64 13.23
C MET A 291 -4.25 1.83 14.07
N ASP A 292 -5.16 2.60 14.67
CA ASP A 292 -4.80 3.74 15.53
C ASP A 292 -4.08 3.31 16.80
N ARG A 293 -4.42 2.14 17.35
CA ARG A 293 -3.68 1.58 18.48
C ARG A 293 -2.20 1.42 18.14
N VAL A 294 -1.88 1.02 16.90
CA VAL A 294 -0.51 0.85 16.40
C VAL A 294 0.12 2.21 16.04
N LEU A 295 -0.60 3.05 15.28
CA LEU A 295 -0.07 4.27 14.67
C LEU A 295 -0.06 5.47 15.62
N HIS A 296 -1.08 5.60 16.47
CA HIS A 296 -1.30 6.74 17.36
C HIS A 296 -1.20 6.39 18.84
N GLY A 297 -1.10 5.10 19.17
CA GLY A 297 -0.94 4.60 20.54
C GLY A 297 -2.25 4.51 21.35
N GLN A 298 -3.40 4.79 20.72
CA GLN A 298 -4.73 4.80 21.35
C GLN A 298 -5.77 4.18 20.40
N THR A 299 -6.83 3.58 20.94
CA THR A 299 -7.91 3.00 20.13
C THR A 299 -9.02 3.99 19.78
N ASP A 300 -9.13 5.09 20.54
CA ASP A 300 -10.08 6.16 20.23
C ASP A 300 -9.55 6.95 19.02
N PRO A 301 -10.34 7.12 17.94
CA PRO A 301 -9.89 7.75 16.72
C PRO A 301 -9.68 9.27 16.83
N CYS A 302 -10.04 9.90 17.95
CA CYS A 302 -9.96 11.35 18.16
C CYS A 302 -8.62 11.95 17.69
N LEU A 303 -7.50 11.39 18.13
CA LEU A 303 -6.17 11.88 17.77
C LEU A 303 -5.92 11.75 16.26
N GLY A 304 -6.09 10.56 15.70
CA GLY A 304 -5.80 10.30 14.28
C GLY A 304 -6.73 11.10 13.35
N ASP A 305 -7.99 11.31 13.74
CA ASP A 305 -8.96 12.09 12.97
C ASP A 305 -8.65 13.58 12.96
N GLN A 306 -8.22 14.14 14.11
CA GLN A 306 -7.78 15.52 14.18
C GLN A 306 -6.49 15.73 13.37
N GLU A 307 -5.53 14.80 13.49
CA GLU A 307 -4.26 14.82 12.74
C GLU A 307 -4.50 14.76 11.22
N PHE A 308 -5.41 13.89 10.77
CA PHE A 308 -5.81 13.78 9.37
C PHE A 308 -6.44 15.09 8.86
N LYS A 309 -7.36 15.69 9.60
CA LYS A 309 -7.99 16.97 9.21
C LYS A 309 -6.97 18.10 9.08
N MET A 310 -6.02 18.19 10.01
CA MET A 310 -4.93 19.16 9.96
C MET A 310 -4.00 18.89 8.77
N SER A 311 -3.71 17.61 8.47
CA SER A 311 -2.90 17.20 7.31
C SER A 311 -3.54 17.66 6.00
N VAL A 312 -4.84 17.43 5.82
CA VAL A 312 -5.59 17.89 4.62
C VAL A 312 -5.59 19.41 4.53
N HIS A 313 -5.74 20.12 5.65
CA HIS A 313 -5.71 21.58 5.66
C HIS A 313 -4.34 22.14 5.24
N LEU A 314 -3.25 21.62 5.79
CA LEU A 314 -1.90 22.04 5.40
C LEU A 314 -1.58 21.68 3.95
N PHE A 315 -2.11 20.56 3.46
CA PHE A 315 -1.97 20.18 2.06
C PHE A 315 -2.70 21.17 1.14
N ASP A 316 -3.91 21.59 1.49
CA ASP A 316 -4.67 22.64 0.77
C ASP A 316 -3.84 23.93 0.65
N GLU A 317 -3.28 24.42 1.75
CA GLU A 317 -2.45 25.62 1.79
C GLU A 317 -1.25 25.54 0.84
N VAL A 318 -0.58 24.38 0.80
CA VAL A 318 0.56 24.15 -0.11
C VAL A 318 0.11 24.16 -1.57
N LEU A 319 -0.98 23.47 -1.90
CA LEU A 319 -1.50 23.43 -3.26
C LEU A 319 -1.99 24.80 -3.74
N GLN A 320 -2.59 25.60 -2.85
CA GLN A 320 -2.99 26.96 -3.18
C GLN A 320 -1.77 27.81 -3.58
N ARG A 321 -0.70 27.82 -2.77
CA ARG A 321 0.53 28.56 -3.11
C ARG A 321 1.20 28.06 -4.39
N ALA A 322 1.21 26.75 -4.62
CA ALA A 322 1.77 26.16 -5.83
C ALA A 322 0.99 26.62 -7.08
N THR A 323 -0.33 26.53 -7.04
CA THR A 323 -1.20 26.94 -8.17
C THR A 323 -1.24 28.45 -8.39
N GLU A 324 -1.03 29.27 -7.36
CA GLU A 324 -0.85 30.73 -7.52
C GLU A 324 0.49 31.06 -8.20
N ARG A 325 1.55 30.32 -7.88
CA ARG A 325 2.88 30.52 -8.47
C ARG A 325 2.94 30.08 -9.93
N PHE A 326 2.30 28.96 -10.26
CA PHE A 326 2.31 28.36 -11.59
C PHE A 326 0.88 28.13 -12.11
N PRO A 327 0.12 29.22 -12.39
CA PRO A 327 -1.32 29.13 -12.68
C PRO A 327 -1.65 28.43 -14.02
N ASP A 328 -0.70 28.41 -14.95
CA ASP A 328 -0.90 27.88 -16.30
C ASP A 328 -0.17 26.57 -16.57
N ASN A 329 0.52 26.02 -15.57
CA ASN A 329 1.28 24.79 -15.68
C ASN A 329 0.61 23.65 -14.92
N GLU A 330 0.95 22.42 -15.31
CA GLU A 330 0.86 21.30 -14.39
C GLU A 330 2.04 21.37 -13.42
N ILE A 331 1.88 20.83 -12.23
CA ILE A 331 2.89 20.99 -11.18
C ILE A 331 3.27 19.61 -10.65
N ARG A 332 4.54 19.26 -10.73
CA ARG A 332 5.09 18.15 -9.94
C ARG A 332 5.44 18.68 -8.57
N LEU A 333 4.86 18.10 -7.53
CA LEU A 333 5.14 18.46 -6.15
C LEU A 333 5.84 17.29 -5.48
N THR A 334 6.95 17.57 -4.81
CA THR A 334 7.71 16.59 -4.02
C THR A 334 7.76 17.03 -2.56
N PHE A 335 7.37 16.13 -1.65
CA PHE A 335 7.25 16.35 -0.22
C PHE A 335 8.24 15.45 0.52
N HIS A 336 8.98 16.00 1.48
CA HIS A 336 9.86 15.20 2.33
C HIS A 336 10.01 15.78 3.73
N VAL A 337 9.70 14.99 4.75
CA VAL A 337 9.98 15.34 6.15
C VAL A 337 11.43 15.01 6.50
N SER A 338 12.17 16.04 6.92
CA SER A 338 13.52 15.89 7.45
C SER A 338 13.52 15.12 8.79
N GLY A 339 14.39 14.11 8.91
CA GLY A 339 14.67 13.39 10.15
C GLY A 339 15.56 14.14 11.16
N LYS A 340 15.83 15.43 10.93
CA LYS A 340 16.61 16.29 11.84
C LYS A 340 15.72 16.98 12.86
N THR A 341 16.31 17.45 13.96
CA THR A 341 15.64 18.28 14.98
C THR A 341 16.09 19.73 14.87
N PRO A 342 15.18 20.73 14.75
CA PRO A 342 13.73 20.58 14.64
C PRO A 342 13.31 19.95 13.30
N SER A 343 12.23 19.16 13.32
CA SER A 343 11.69 18.55 12.10
C SER A 343 10.97 19.60 11.27
N TYR A 344 11.10 19.47 9.95
CA TYR A 344 10.45 20.31 8.96
C TYR A 344 10.20 19.48 7.69
N MET A 345 9.23 19.89 6.90
CA MET A 345 8.98 19.32 5.58
C MET A 345 9.53 20.26 4.51
N ALA A 346 10.38 19.73 3.64
CA ALA A 346 10.77 20.39 2.39
C ALA A 346 9.75 20.05 1.31
N ILE A 347 9.29 21.07 0.58
CA ILE A 347 8.31 20.95 -0.50
C ILE A 347 8.90 21.63 -1.72
N ILE A 348 9.03 20.91 -2.83
CA ILE A 348 9.48 21.46 -4.11
C ILE A 348 8.34 21.37 -5.13
N ALA A 349 8.10 22.48 -5.84
CA ALA A 349 7.13 22.58 -6.92
C ALA A 349 7.84 22.91 -8.23
N GLU A 350 7.63 22.06 -9.22
CA GLU A 350 8.22 22.17 -10.55
C GLU A 350 7.11 22.31 -11.59
N PRO A 351 7.16 23.33 -12.48
CA PRO A 351 6.19 23.47 -13.54
C PRO A 351 6.50 22.50 -14.70
N PHE A 352 5.46 21.85 -15.18
CA PHE A 352 5.49 20.95 -16.33
C PHE A 352 4.40 21.32 -17.35
N THR A 353 4.61 20.91 -18.60
CA THR A 353 3.54 20.86 -19.61
C THR A 353 2.80 19.53 -19.51
N SER A 354 1.56 19.47 -20.01
CA SER A 354 0.78 18.23 -20.06
C SER A 354 1.50 17.10 -20.81
N GLU A 355 2.16 17.43 -21.92
CA GLU A 355 2.93 16.49 -22.73
C GLU A 355 4.13 15.93 -21.96
N GLU A 356 4.84 16.75 -21.18
CA GLU A 356 5.96 16.28 -20.38
C GLU A 356 5.52 15.30 -19.29
N VAL A 357 4.41 15.60 -18.60
CA VAL A 357 3.87 14.69 -17.59
C VAL A 357 3.39 13.40 -18.22
N ASP A 358 2.71 13.46 -19.37
CA ASP A 358 2.25 12.26 -20.09
C ASP A 358 3.43 11.40 -20.56
N ASN A 359 4.52 12.02 -21.02
CA ASN A 359 5.76 11.34 -21.39
C ASN A 359 6.45 10.68 -20.18
N ILE A 360 6.50 11.34 -19.02
CA ILE A 360 7.06 10.77 -17.80
C ILE A 360 6.24 9.55 -17.37
N GLN A 361 4.92 9.68 -17.32
CA GLN A 361 4.01 8.59 -16.95
C GLN A 361 4.04 7.43 -17.96
N ALA A 362 4.32 7.71 -19.24
CA ALA A 362 4.47 6.70 -20.28
C ALA A 362 5.88 6.05 -20.35
N SER A 363 6.89 6.64 -19.72
CA SER A 363 8.32 6.28 -19.92
C SER A 363 8.69 4.83 -19.57
N LYS A 364 7.92 4.20 -18.68
CA LYS A 364 8.14 2.80 -18.27
C LYS A 364 7.24 1.80 -18.96
N LYS A 365 6.41 2.22 -19.92
CA LYS A 365 5.43 1.35 -20.58
C LYS A 365 6.06 0.07 -21.11
N ASP A 366 7.18 0.18 -21.82
CA ASP A 366 7.82 -0.97 -22.47
C ASP A 366 8.29 -2.02 -21.45
N ILE A 367 8.80 -1.58 -20.29
CA ILE A 367 9.23 -2.48 -19.19
C ILE A 367 8.03 -3.24 -18.62
N PHE A 368 6.90 -2.55 -18.44
CA PHE A 368 5.67 -3.17 -17.96
C PHE A 368 5.05 -4.12 -18.99
N ASP A 369 5.08 -3.76 -20.28
CA ASP A 369 4.60 -4.60 -21.37
C ASP A 369 5.44 -5.88 -21.50
N GLU A 370 6.77 -5.80 -21.34
CA GLU A 370 7.67 -6.96 -21.32
C GLU A 370 7.41 -7.86 -20.10
N PHE A 371 7.30 -7.28 -18.90
CA PHE A 371 7.00 -8.05 -17.70
C PHE A 371 5.63 -8.74 -17.79
N LYS A 372 4.62 -8.07 -18.34
CA LYS A 372 3.31 -8.67 -18.63
C LYS A 372 3.44 -9.87 -19.57
N TRP A 373 4.20 -9.74 -20.65
CA TRP A 373 4.42 -10.84 -21.60
C TRP A 373 5.02 -12.07 -20.90
N LYS A 374 6.01 -11.85 -20.03
CA LYS A 374 6.67 -12.91 -19.25
C LYS A 374 5.71 -13.56 -18.25
N VAL A 375 4.87 -12.78 -17.59
CA VAL A 375 4.05 -13.25 -16.47
C VAL A 375 2.69 -13.79 -16.92
N VAL A 376 1.92 -13.10 -17.75
CA VAL A 376 0.54 -13.48 -18.10
C VAL A 376 0.46 -14.38 -19.34
N GLY A 377 1.43 -14.28 -20.26
CA GLY A 377 1.47 -15.07 -21.49
C GLY A 377 0.43 -14.65 -22.54
N GLY A 378 0.88 -13.99 -23.62
CA GLY A 378 0.05 -13.64 -24.78
C GLY A 378 0.87 -12.94 -25.88
N GLN A 379 0.52 -13.13 -27.16
CA GLN A 379 1.12 -12.33 -28.23
C GLN A 379 0.52 -10.91 -28.24
N PRO A 380 1.33 -9.86 -28.49
CA PRO A 380 0.82 -8.50 -28.59
C PRO A 380 -0.01 -8.35 -29.87
N ASP A 381 -1.33 -8.19 -29.74
CA ASP A 381 -2.11 -7.51 -30.80
C ASP A 381 -1.98 -6.00 -30.55
N GLU A 382 -1.13 -5.35 -31.35
CA GLU A 382 -0.72 -3.96 -31.19
C GLU A 382 -1.88 -2.95 -31.26
N SER A 383 -3.05 -3.32 -31.80
CA SER A 383 -4.06 -2.33 -32.22
C SER A 383 -5.22 -2.06 -31.26
N LYS A 384 -5.46 -2.90 -30.24
CA LYS A 384 -6.58 -2.72 -29.29
C LYS A 384 -6.20 -2.73 -27.81
N MET A 385 -4.98 -3.11 -27.46
CA MET A 385 -4.65 -3.58 -26.10
C MET A 385 -3.83 -2.59 -25.25
N GLN A 386 -3.58 -1.36 -25.72
CA GLN A 386 -2.62 -0.43 -25.10
C GLN A 386 -3.19 0.55 -24.06
N SER A 387 -4.50 0.83 -24.04
CA SER A 387 -5.11 1.69 -23.00
C SER A 387 -5.73 0.87 -21.87
N GLU A 388 -6.50 -0.16 -22.21
CA GLU A 388 -7.30 -0.96 -21.25
C GLU A 388 -6.43 -1.65 -20.17
N TRP A 389 -5.17 -1.98 -20.48
CA TRP A 389 -4.24 -2.62 -19.54
C TRP A 389 -3.36 -1.68 -18.74
N ARG A 390 -3.02 -0.51 -19.30
CA ARG A 390 -2.46 0.58 -18.49
C ARG A 390 -3.43 0.90 -17.37
N ASP A 391 -4.72 0.88 -17.66
CA ASP A 391 -5.76 1.12 -16.68
C ASP A 391 -5.78 0.01 -15.59
N ILE A 392 -5.73 -1.28 -15.95
CA ILE A 392 -5.66 -2.37 -14.94
C ILE A 392 -4.43 -2.21 -14.03
N GLN A 393 -3.28 -1.94 -14.62
CA GLN A 393 -2.04 -1.75 -13.87
C GLN A 393 -2.05 -0.47 -13.03
N GLU A 394 -2.65 0.61 -13.53
CA GLU A 394 -2.84 1.84 -12.79
C GLU A 394 -3.79 1.65 -11.60
N ARG A 395 -4.82 0.79 -11.73
CA ARG A 395 -5.70 0.41 -10.62
C ARG A 395 -4.92 -0.17 -9.47
N VAL A 396 -4.15 -1.20 -9.79
CA VAL A 396 -3.57 -2.01 -8.74
C VAL A 396 -2.31 -1.37 -8.20
N ASN A 397 -1.56 -0.66 -9.03
CA ASN A 397 -0.52 0.20 -8.51
C ASN A 397 -1.13 1.25 -7.56
N GLU A 398 -2.33 1.79 -7.81
CA GLU A 398 -2.99 2.68 -6.85
C GLU A 398 -3.55 1.99 -5.58
N GLU A 399 -4.08 0.78 -5.67
CA GLU A 399 -4.50 -0.04 -4.52
C GLU A 399 -3.31 -0.61 -3.71
N LEU A 400 -2.17 -0.85 -4.36
CA LEU A 400 -0.92 -1.44 -3.84
C LEU A 400 0.28 -0.47 -3.84
N ILE A 401 0.07 0.85 -3.94
CA ILE A 401 1.13 1.91 -3.96
C ILE A 401 2.01 1.91 -2.68
N SER A 402 1.91 0.87 -1.83
CA SER A 402 2.73 0.70 -0.66
C SER A 402 3.12 -0.70 -0.21
N GLU A 403 2.64 -1.80 -0.76
CA GLU A 403 3.05 -3.09 -0.16
C GLU A 403 4.55 -3.39 -0.38
N GLU A 404 5.13 -3.02 -1.53
CA GLU A 404 6.47 -3.54 -1.88
C GLU A 404 7.54 -2.49 -2.13
N ALA A 405 7.22 -1.36 -2.79
CA ALA A 405 8.15 -0.24 -2.89
C ALA A 405 8.64 0.11 -1.48
N THR A 406 7.77 -0.08 -0.48
CA THR A 406 8.01 0.26 0.92
C THR A 406 8.84 -0.72 1.73
N GLU A 407 9.03 -1.94 1.23
CA GLU A 407 9.59 -3.08 1.97
C GLU A 407 10.90 -3.62 1.37
N GLN A 408 11.18 -3.37 0.09
CA GLN A 408 12.46 -3.72 -0.54
C GLN A 408 13.67 -2.89 -0.05
N GLY A 409 13.46 -1.94 0.87
CA GLY A 409 14.50 -1.07 1.46
C GLY A 409 14.67 -1.22 2.98
N GLU A 410 14.37 -2.39 3.56
CA GLU A 410 14.27 -2.59 5.01
C GLU A 410 15.60 -2.82 5.77
N ASP A 411 16.75 -2.78 5.10
CA ASP A 411 17.91 -3.56 5.54
C ASP A 411 18.94 -2.93 6.49
N GLU A 412 18.63 -1.90 7.28
CA GLU A 412 19.62 -1.46 8.30
C GLU A 412 19.23 -1.71 9.76
N GLU A 413 17.94 -1.72 10.12
CA GLU A 413 17.59 -1.83 11.54
C GLU A 413 17.36 -3.26 12.03
N ALA A 414 16.94 -4.19 11.16
CA ALA A 414 16.75 -5.58 11.57
C ALA A 414 18.06 -6.38 11.63
N ILE A 415 19.07 -6.02 10.82
CA ILE A 415 20.33 -6.77 10.70
C ILE A 415 21.23 -6.57 11.93
N THR A 416 21.22 -5.38 12.56
CA THR A 416 22.16 -5.07 13.66
C THR A 416 21.86 -5.79 14.98
N ASN A 417 20.63 -6.25 15.19
CA ASN A 417 20.26 -6.96 16.42
C ASN A 417 20.67 -8.45 16.42
N ASP A 418 20.89 -9.06 15.25
CA ASP A 418 21.20 -10.49 15.14
C ASP A 418 22.73 -10.78 15.16
N VAL A 419 23.57 -9.75 15.11
CA VAL A 419 25.05 -9.91 15.04
C VAL A 419 25.78 -9.52 16.34
N ASN A 420 25.14 -8.82 17.27
CA ASN A 420 25.78 -8.40 18.53
C ASN A 420 25.60 -9.43 19.66
N ALA A 421 26.23 -10.59 19.48
CA ALA A 421 26.49 -11.55 20.55
C ALA A 421 27.89 -12.18 20.44
N SER A 422 28.94 -11.36 20.25
CA SER A 422 30.32 -11.74 20.60
C SER A 422 31.30 -10.57 20.50
N ASN A 423 32.05 -10.33 21.59
CA ASN A 423 33.16 -9.38 21.76
C ASN A 423 34.02 -9.15 20.51
N VAL A 424 34.34 -7.89 20.18
CA VAL A 424 35.69 -7.45 19.79
C VAL A 424 35.91 -5.99 20.22
N GLU A 425 37.12 -5.75 20.72
CA GLU A 425 37.69 -4.51 21.26
C GLU A 425 37.77 -3.35 20.25
N GLU A 426 37.66 -2.12 20.76
CA GLU A 426 37.98 -0.86 20.06
C GLU A 426 39.49 -0.76 19.73
N GLN A 427 39.83 -0.29 18.52
CA GLN A 427 41.01 0.55 18.20
C GLN A 427 40.93 1.08 16.75
N PRO A 428 41.67 2.18 16.40
CA PRO A 428 41.08 3.36 15.76
C PRO A 428 41.25 3.53 14.24
N LYS A 429 40.50 4.53 13.73
CA LYS A 429 40.48 5.12 12.38
C LYS A 429 41.84 5.19 11.66
N GLY A 430 41.85 4.71 10.42
CA GLY A 430 42.88 4.93 9.40
C GLY A 430 42.31 5.62 8.15
N GLU A 431 43.18 6.34 7.46
CA GLU A 431 42.94 7.42 6.48
C GLU A 431 42.26 7.03 5.15
N GLU A 432 41.60 8.02 4.55
CA GLU A 432 41.08 8.01 3.17
C GLU A 432 42.19 7.77 2.12
N PRO A 433 41.88 7.08 1.01
CA PRO A 433 42.52 7.35 -0.26
C PRO A 433 41.58 8.08 -1.22
N SER A 434 42.02 9.29 -1.57
CA SER A 434 41.66 10.06 -2.76
C SER A 434 41.63 9.18 -4.02
N ALA A 435 40.50 9.18 -4.74
CA ALA A 435 40.40 8.63 -6.09
C ALA A 435 40.03 9.76 -7.07
N THR A 436 40.98 10.03 -7.94
CA THR A 436 41.00 10.99 -9.04
C THR A 436 39.99 10.70 -10.14
N GLY A 437 39.24 11.75 -10.51
CA GLY A 437 38.99 12.20 -11.89
C GLY A 437 38.50 11.19 -12.94
N ALA A 438 37.18 11.15 -13.16
CA ALA A 438 36.59 10.81 -14.44
C ALA A 438 35.62 11.93 -14.85
N GLN A 439 35.98 12.69 -15.87
CA GLN A 439 35.16 13.73 -16.46
C GLN A 439 33.97 13.09 -17.19
N MET A 440 32.76 13.34 -16.70
CA MET A 440 31.54 13.12 -17.48
C MET A 440 31.30 14.35 -18.36
N THR A 441 31.29 14.12 -19.66
CA THR A 441 30.90 15.08 -20.71
C THR A 441 29.46 15.57 -20.48
N GLU A 442 29.31 16.89 -20.32
CA GLU A 442 28.04 17.60 -20.22
C GLU A 442 27.23 17.51 -21.53
N ALA A 443 26.00 17.04 -21.43
CA ALA A 443 24.97 17.23 -22.46
C ALA A 443 24.51 18.72 -22.47
N PRO A 444 23.96 19.24 -23.58
CA PRO A 444 23.74 20.67 -23.75
C PRO A 444 22.69 21.21 -22.76
N ALA A 445 22.98 22.37 -22.19
CA ALA A 445 22.13 23.10 -21.24
C ALA A 445 20.74 23.40 -21.82
N GLN A 446 19.73 22.64 -21.39
CA GLN A 446 18.35 23.09 -21.38
C GLN A 446 18.24 24.22 -20.34
N ALA A 447 17.55 25.31 -20.66
CA ALA A 447 17.30 26.39 -19.71
C ALA A 447 16.67 25.80 -18.43
N GLU A 448 17.29 26.02 -17.27
CA GLU A 448 16.80 25.48 -16.00
C GLU A 448 15.35 25.93 -15.77
N LYS A 449 14.43 24.97 -15.65
CA LYS A 449 13.02 25.26 -15.38
C LYS A 449 12.91 26.02 -14.05
N PRO A 450 12.05 27.04 -13.96
CA PRO A 450 11.91 27.79 -12.72
C PRO A 450 11.29 26.91 -11.63
N ILE A 451 12.08 26.54 -10.62
CA ILE A 451 11.61 25.77 -9.47
C ILE A 451 11.18 26.68 -8.33
N MET A 452 10.15 26.25 -7.60
CA MET A 452 9.71 26.88 -6.36
C MET A 452 9.88 25.91 -5.19
N GLY A 453 10.11 26.42 -3.98
CA GLY A 453 10.25 25.56 -2.82
C GLY A 453 9.84 26.23 -1.51
N TRP A 454 9.32 25.44 -0.59
CA TRP A 454 8.93 25.86 0.75
C TRP A 454 9.47 24.93 1.83
N THR A 455 9.70 25.48 3.01
CA THR A 455 9.87 24.73 4.26
C THR A 455 8.64 24.91 5.13
N LEU A 456 8.03 23.81 5.54
CA LEU A 456 6.92 23.79 6.49
C LEU A 456 7.42 23.30 7.85
N THR A 457 7.23 24.12 8.87
CA THR A 457 7.46 23.76 10.28
C THR A 457 6.15 23.81 11.05
N VAL A 458 6.02 22.96 12.06
CA VAL A 458 4.82 22.87 12.91
C VAL A 458 5.19 22.89 14.38
N ARG A 459 4.26 23.34 15.21
CA ARG A 459 4.32 23.28 16.67
C ARG A 459 2.95 22.86 17.21
N ASN A 460 2.95 21.81 18.02
CA ASN A 460 1.74 21.31 18.66
C ASN A 460 1.48 22.05 19.98
N ARG A 461 0.23 22.48 20.19
CA ARG A 461 -0.24 23.04 21.45
C ARG A 461 -1.49 22.31 21.92
N VAL A 462 -1.40 21.60 23.04
CA VAL A 462 -2.52 20.84 23.62
C VAL A 462 -2.89 21.47 24.95
N ASN A 463 -4.16 21.86 25.12
CA ASN A 463 -4.68 22.52 26.31
C ASN A 463 -3.85 23.75 26.72
N GLY A 464 -3.41 24.54 25.73
CA GLY A 464 -2.59 25.73 25.91
C GLY A 464 -1.08 25.49 26.10
N ASN A 465 -0.64 24.24 26.24
CA ASN A 465 0.77 23.90 26.46
C ASN A 465 1.45 23.39 25.18
N THR A 466 2.66 23.86 24.90
CA THR A 466 3.47 23.34 23.79
C THR A 466 3.94 21.92 24.11
N THR A 467 3.77 21.01 23.15
CA THR A 467 4.25 19.62 23.21
C THR A 467 4.96 19.26 21.91
N ASP A 468 5.81 18.23 21.94
CA ASP A 468 6.40 17.67 20.72
C ASP A 468 5.32 17.02 19.85
N ARG A 469 4.38 16.30 20.49
CA ARG A 469 3.24 15.64 19.85
C ARG A 469 2.10 15.42 20.86
N PRO A 470 0.84 15.32 20.42
CA PRO A 470 -0.24 14.81 21.26
C PRO A 470 -0.09 13.32 21.55
N GLU A 471 -0.47 12.93 22.76
CA GLU A 471 -0.58 11.55 23.23
C GLU A 471 -1.85 11.42 24.08
N ASN A 472 -2.59 10.31 23.95
CA ASN A 472 -3.84 10.05 24.68
C ASN A 472 -4.85 11.22 24.58
N LEU A 473 -5.05 11.73 23.36
CA LEU A 473 -5.91 12.90 23.13
C LEU A 473 -7.38 12.51 23.27
N GLU A 474 -8.08 13.17 24.18
CA GLU A 474 -9.52 13.00 24.41
C GLU A 474 -10.34 14.03 23.62
N PRO A 475 -11.62 13.76 23.30
CA PRO A 475 -12.49 14.72 22.63
C PRO A 475 -12.69 16.06 23.37
N SER A 476 -12.41 16.10 24.68
CA SER A 476 -12.46 17.31 25.50
C SER A 476 -11.18 18.15 25.44
N ASP A 477 -10.08 17.59 24.93
CA ASP A 477 -8.82 18.31 24.80
C ASP A 477 -8.85 19.28 23.61
N ASP A 478 -8.25 20.45 23.79
CA ASP A 478 -8.05 21.43 22.71
C ASP A 478 -6.67 21.24 22.10
N TRP A 479 -6.61 20.72 20.87
CA TRP A 479 -5.38 20.63 20.09
C TRP A 479 -5.34 21.69 19.00
N ALA A 480 -4.42 22.64 19.15
CA ALA A 480 -4.09 23.65 18.15
C ALA A 480 -2.73 23.35 17.50
N LEU A 481 -2.67 23.48 16.17
CA LEU A 481 -1.45 23.35 15.39
C LEU A 481 -1.01 24.72 14.88
N GLU A 482 0.12 25.22 15.37
CA GLU A 482 0.77 26.42 14.82
C GLU A 482 1.73 25.97 13.71
N TYR A 483 1.72 26.65 12.56
CA TYR A 483 2.62 26.30 11.45
C TYR A 483 3.23 27.54 10.78
N PHE A 484 4.39 27.35 10.17
CA PHE A 484 5.05 28.37 9.37
C PHE A 484 5.50 27.76 8.04
N LEU A 485 4.94 28.28 6.95
CA LEU A 485 5.28 27.88 5.58
C LEU A 485 6.11 28.98 4.95
N GLN A 486 7.42 28.77 4.86
CA GLN A 486 8.39 29.76 4.40
C GLN A 486 8.94 29.40 3.02
N GLU A 487 9.08 30.38 2.13
CA GLU A 487 9.76 30.22 0.85
C GLU A 487 11.27 29.96 1.05
N ILE A 488 11.79 28.94 0.36
CA ILE A 488 13.23 28.67 0.31
C ILE A 488 13.88 29.76 -0.55
N PRO A 489 15.00 30.39 -0.12
CA PRO A 489 15.71 31.37 -0.94
C PRO A 489 16.18 30.79 -2.28
N GLU A 490 16.14 31.58 -3.35
CA GLU A 490 16.46 31.16 -4.73
C GLU A 490 17.82 30.43 -4.82
N GLU A 491 18.86 30.98 -4.17
CA GLU A 491 20.21 30.42 -4.11
C GLU A 491 20.27 28.99 -3.52
N GLY A 492 19.31 28.63 -2.66
CA GLY A 492 19.25 27.34 -1.98
C GLY A 492 18.33 26.30 -2.63
N ARG A 493 17.38 26.72 -3.48
CA ARG A 493 16.33 25.85 -4.04
C ARG A 493 16.90 24.70 -4.86
N GLY A 494 17.83 24.98 -5.77
CA GLY A 494 18.43 23.97 -6.64
C GLY A 494 19.13 22.86 -5.85
N LYS A 495 19.82 23.23 -4.76
CA LYS A 495 20.48 22.27 -3.86
C LYS A 495 19.48 21.40 -3.10
N VAL A 496 18.40 21.98 -2.58
CA VAL A 496 17.36 21.21 -1.89
C VAL A 496 16.70 20.24 -2.87
N HIS A 497 16.34 20.72 -4.07
CA HIS A 497 15.76 19.89 -5.11
C HIS A 497 16.69 18.72 -5.49
N ALA A 498 17.96 18.99 -5.79
CA ALA A 498 18.94 17.95 -6.13
C ALA A 498 19.12 16.92 -5.01
N ASN A 499 19.08 17.33 -3.74
CA ASN A 499 19.19 16.42 -2.61
C ASN A 499 17.96 15.51 -2.47
N LEU A 500 16.76 16.04 -2.73
CA LEU A 500 15.54 15.24 -2.74
C LEU A 500 15.56 14.22 -3.88
N GLN A 501 15.93 14.64 -5.09
CA GLN A 501 16.07 13.73 -6.23
C GLN A 501 17.10 12.63 -5.96
N LYS A 502 18.26 12.97 -5.37
CA LYS A 502 19.25 11.97 -4.93
C LYS A 502 18.69 11.00 -3.89
N SER A 503 17.90 11.50 -2.94
CA SER A 503 17.28 10.66 -1.90
C SER A 503 16.28 9.68 -2.51
N ILE A 504 15.42 10.15 -3.43
CA ILE A 504 14.49 9.31 -4.19
C ILE A 504 15.26 8.24 -4.98
N MET A 505 16.28 8.64 -5.74
CA MET A 505 17.11 7.72 -6.52
C MET A 505 17.84 6.68 -5.64
N SER A 506 18.30 7.08 -4.45
CA SER A 506 18.98 6.15 -3.55
C SER A 506 18.06 5.08 -2.95
N ILE A 507 16.76 5.36 -2.87
CA ILE A 507 15.77 4.45 -2.28
C ILE A 507 15.08 3.63 -3.37
N PHE A 508 14.60 4.29 -4.43
CA PHE A 508 13.78 3.64 -5.46
C PHE A 508 14.52 3.41 -6.79
N GLY A 509 15.64 4.10 -7.00
CA GLY A 509 16.43 4.05 -8.24
C GLY A 509 17.55 3.00 -8.25
N GLN A 510 17.72 2.23 -7.17
CA GLN A 510 18.69 1.12 -7.14
C GLN A 510 18.29 0.06 -8.16
N ASP A 511 19.27 -0.45 -8.92
CA ASP A 511 19.06 -1.59 -9.79
C ASP A 511 18.99 -2.91 -9.01
N GLN A 512 18.52 -3.96 -9.68
CA GLN A 512 18.35 -5.28 -9.07
C GLN A 512 19.67 -5.82 -8.48
N ALA A 513 20.79 -5.62 -9.16
CA ALA A 513 22.09 -6.13 -8.72
C ALA A 513 22.55 -5.50 -7.39
N ALA A 514 22.31 -4.21 -7.18
CA ALA A 514 22.59 -3.54 -5.92
C ALA A 514 21.70 -4.10 -4.79
N ARG A 515 20.39 -4.23 -5.04
CA ARG A 515 19.45 -4.80 -4.07
C ARG A 515 19.80 -6.25 -3.70
N ASP A 516 20.23 -7.04 -4.68
CA ASP A 516 20.61 -8.44 -4.48
C ASP A 516 21.84 -8.60 -3.58
N VAL A 517 22.76 -7.64 -3.60
CA VAL A 517 23.92 -7.61 -2.70
C VAL A 517 23.47 -7.32 -1.27
N ASP A 518 22.63 -6.31 -1.09
CA ASP A 518 22.14 -5.87 0.23
C ASP A 518 21.25 -6.94 0.89
N LEU A 519 20.33 -7.53 0.11
CA LEU A 519 19.36 -8.52 0.59
C LEU A 519 19.90 -9.95 0.67
N ARG A 520 21.15 -10.22 0.27
CA ARG A 520 21.67 -11.58 0.06
C ARG A 520 21.49 -12.50 1.27
N PHE A 521 21.95 -12.06 2.44
CA PHE A 521 21.89 -12.87 3.67
C PHE A 521 20.45 -13.08 4.13
N TYR A 522 19.64 -12.05 3.98
CA TYR A 522 18.25 -12.06 4.38
C TYR A 522 17.41 -12.99 3.50
N ARG A 523 17.58 -12.92 2.17
CA ARG A 523 16.99 -13.86 1.20
C ARG A 523 17.46 -15.29 1.43
N GLN A 524 18.72 -15.52 1.80
CA GLN A 524 19.19 -16.86 2.19
C GLN A 524 18.48 -17.39 3.46
N LYS A 525 18.18 -16.53 4.44
CA LYS A 525 17.39 -16.90 5.64
C LYS A 525 15.96 -17.26 5.25
N ILE A 526 15.32 -16.45 4.40
CA ILE A 526 14.00 -16.71 3.83
C ILE A 526 13.97 -18.05 3.08
N GLN A 527 14.95 -18.31 2.21
CA GLN A 527 14.98 -19.52 1.39
C GLN A 527 14.97 -20.81 2.23
N LYS A 528 15.67 -20.81 3.38
CA LYS A 528 15.63 -21.95 4.32
C LYS A 528 14.22 -22.26 4.80
N TRP A 529 13.43 -21.24 5.11
CA TRP A 529 12.03 -21.38 5.52
C TRP A 529 11.15 -21.77 4.35
N THR A 530 11.38 -21.20 3.17
CA THR A 530 10.68 -21.57 1.94
C THR A 530 10.85 -23.06 1.60
N ASP A 531 12.07 -23.59 1.68
CA ASP A 531 12.35 -25.01 1.39
C ASP A 531 11.79 -25.95 2.47
N ALA A 532 11.71 -25.48 3.73
CA ALA A 532 11.06 -26.21 4.81
C ALA A 532 9.53 -26.22 4.66
N GLY A 533 8.94 -25.08 4.30
CA GLY A 533 7.52 -24.91 4.06
C GLY A 533 7.03 -25.77 2.88
N ARG A 534 7.81 -25.86 1.79
CA ARG A 534 7.51 -26.71 0.64
C ARG A 534 7.39 -28.18 1.05
N ARG A 535 8.40 -28.72 1.75
CA ARG A 535 8.40 -30.11 2.24
C ARG A 535 7.23 -30.36 3.20
N TRP A 536 7.01 -29.43 4.12
CA TRP A 536 5.88 -29.52 5.06
C TRP A 536 4.54 -29.57 4.30
N GLN A 537 4.38 -28.78 3.25
CA GLN A 537 3.15 -28.73 2.48
C GLN A 537 2.92 -30.00 1.64
N GLU A 538 3.97 -30.59 1.08
CA GLU A 538 3.88 -31.91 0.42
C GLU A 538 3.36 -32.96 1.40
N GLU A 539 3.91 -33.01 2.62
CA GLU A 539 3.42 -33.90 3.69
C GLU A 539 1.96 -33.61 4.05
N GLN A 540 1.56 -32.33 4.12
CA GLN A 540 0.17 -31.96 4.43
C GLN A 540 -0.81 -32.39 3.33
N LYS A 541 -0.44 -32.27 2.05
CA LYS A 541 -1.28 -32.71 0.92
C LYS A 541 -1.54 -34.21 1.00
N GLU A 542 -0.52 -35.03 1.29
CA GLU A 542 -0.69 -36.47 1.45
C GLU A 542 -1.64 -36.85 2.60
N ILE A 543 -1.64 -36.06 3.67
CA ILE A 543 -2.54 -36.26 4.81
C ILE A 543 -3.97 -35.88 4.42
N ASP A 544 -4.16 -34.74 3.76
CA ASP A 544 -5.48 -34.26 3.34
C ASP A 544 -6.12 -35.17 2.29
N GLU A 545 -5.34 -35.75 1.38
CA GLU A 545 -5.82 -36.76 0.43
C GLU A 545 -6.34 -38.01 1.15
N LYS A 546 -5.71 -38.42 2.26
CA LYS A 546 -6.15 -39.58 3.05
C LYS A 546 -7.36 -39.27 3.94
N MET A 547 -7.43 -38.06 4.50
CA MET A 547 -8.50 -37.67 5.43
C MET A 547 -9.76 -37.13 4.72
N GLY A 548 -9.61 -36.64 3.49
CA GLY A 548 -10.63 -35.90 2.75
C GLY A 548 -10.81 -34.48 3.29
N LYS A 549 -11.36 -33.58 2.44
CA LYS A 549 -11.66 -32.20 2.84
C LYS A 549 -12.92 -32.16 3.72
N GLN A 550 -12.80 -31.62 4.92
CA GLN A 550 -13.92 -31.43 5.85
C GLN A 550 -14.09 -29.95 6.15
N ILE A 551 -15.32 -29.44 6.06
CA ILE A 551 -15.64 -28.03 6.35
C ILE A 551 -16.31 -27.94 7.71
N TYR A 552 -15.91 -26.97 8.53
CA TYR A 552 -16.48 -26.72 9.84
C TYR A 552 -17.98 -26.43 9.72
N ARG A 553 -18.78 -27.22 10.45
CA ARG A 553 -20.22 -27.00 10.60
C ARG A 553 -20.55 -26.98 12.09
N PRO A 554 -21.22 -25.92 12.60
CA PRO A 554 -21.64 -25.90 13.99
C PRO A 554 -22.64 -27.04 14.26
N LEU A 555 -22.44 -27.77 15.34
CA LEU A 555 -23.34 -28.83 15.82
C LEU A 555 -24.05 -28.35 17.09
N GLY A 556 -25.37 -28.57 17.18
CA GLY A 556 -26.16 -28.30 18.39
C GLY A 556 -27.37 -27.39 18.15
N PRO A 557 -28.16 -27.11 19.21
CA PRO A 557 -29.35 -26.26 19.11
C PRO A 557 -29.02 -24.89 18.49
N GLY A 558 -29.72 -24.53 17.41
CA GLY A 558 -29.50 -23.28 16.66
C GLY A 558 -28.69 -23.44 15.36
N SER A 559 -28.13 -24.61 15.06
CA SER A 559 -27.41 -24.85 13.79
C SER A 559 -28.31 -25.17 12.59
N GLU A 560 -29.59 -25.49 12.83
CA GLU A 560 -30.56 -25.89 11.79
C GLU A 560 -30.91 -24.77 10.80
N ALA A 561 -30.68 -23.50 11.15
CA ALA A 561 -30.92 -22.35 10.27
C ALA A 561 -29.83 -22.16 9.19
N ALA A 562 -28.69 -22.86 9.28
CA ALA A 562 -27.54 -22.70 8.38
C ALA A 562 -27.48 -23.73 7.24
N SER A 563 -28.42 -24.69 7.18
CA SER A 563 -28.44 -25.73 6.16
C SER A 563 -29.57 -25.50 5.15
N THR A 564 -29.35 -24.64 4.16
CA THR A 564 -30.09 -24.74 2.89
C THR A 564 -29.42 -25.85 2.07
N PRO A 565 -30.11 -26.94 1.71
CA PRO A 565 -29.51 -28.02 0.95
C PRO A 565 -29.23 -27.57 -0.49
N VAL A 566 -27.96 -27.64 -0.91
CA VAL A 566 -27.59 -27.61 -2.33
C VAL A 566 -28.22 -28.84 -2.99
N SER A 567 -29.14 -28.58 -3.92
CA SER A 567 -29.84 -29.59 -4.69
C SER A 567 -28.85 -30.44 -5.49
N SER A 568 -28.78 -31.73 -5.16
CA SER A 568 -28.16 -32.77 -5.97
C SER A 568 -29.06 -33.18 -7.14
N GLN A 569 -29.03 -32.37 -8.20
CA GLN A 569 -29.36 -32.74 -9.59
C GLN A 569 -28.37 -31.91 -10.42
N ASP A 570 -27.36 -32.47 -11.08
CA ASP A 570 -27.44 -33.50 -12.11
C ASP A 570 -26.24 -34.48 -12.11
N LYS A 571 -26.52 -35.68 -12.62
CA LYS A 571 -25.60 -36.79 -12.84
C LYS A 571 -24.82 -36.65 -14.14
#